data_AF-A0A1Q9A0J1-F1
#
_entry.id   AF-A0A1Q9A0J1-F1
#
_cell.length_a   1.000
_cell.length_b   1.000
_cell.length_c   1.000
_cell.angle_alpha   90.00
_cell.angle_beta   90.00
_cell.angle_gamma   90.00
#
_symmetry.space_group_name_H-M   'P 1'
#
loop_
_entity.id
_entity.type
_entity.pdbx_description
1 polymer ?
#
loop_
_entity_poly.entity_id
_entity_poly.type
_entity_poly.pdbx_seq_one_letter_code
_entity_poly.pdbx_strand_id
1 'polypeptide(L)' 'MWLELHDGDGFPFFVNMSNVVDFRWYEREGYTCLLTTAPVAEKLHRVYVRESATQIMQMIRQEQQRQAGRLVGA' A
#
# COMPACT_ATOMS: atom_id res chain seq x y z
N MET A 1 -2.15 5.49 -7.32
CA MET A 1 -1.87 4.06 -7.60
C MET A 1 -2.61 3.22 -6.58
N TRP A 2 -3.44 2.27 -6.98
CA TRP A 2 -4.24 1.46 -6.04
C TRP A 2 -3.64 0.07 -5.89
N LEU A 3 -3.52 -0.41 -4.65
CA LEU A 3 -3.17 -1.79 -4.33
C LEU A 3 -4.30 -2.43 -3.52
N GLU A 4 -4.62 -3.67 -3.85
CA GLU A 4 -5.42 -4.56 -2.99
C GLU A 4 -4.49 -5.14 -1.92
N LEU A 5 -4.85 -4.97 -0.65
CA LEU A 5 -4.11 -5.45 0.52
C LEU A 5 -5.07 -6.15 1.47
N HIS A 6 -4.55 -6.89 2.44
CA HIS A 6 -5.37 -7.68 3.36
C HIS A 6 -5.26 -7.17 4.80
N ASP A 7 -6.40 -7.06 5.48
CA ASP A 7 -6.45 -6.66 6.88
C ASP A 7 -6.00 -7.78 7.83
N GLY A 8 -6.10 -7.51 9.13
CA GLY A 8 -5.74 -8.44 10.20
C GLY A 8 -6.51 -9.76 10.20
N ASP A 9 -7.66 -9.86 9.54
CA ASP A 9 -8.46 -11.08 9.38
C ASP A 9 -8.24 -11.75 8.01
N GLY A 10 -7.65 -11.02 7.06
CA GLY A 10 -7.40 -11.48 5.70
C GLY A 10 -8.46 -11.03 4.71
N PHE A 11 -9.30 -10.04 5.06
CA PHE A 11 -10.24 -9.46 4.11
C PHE A 11 -9.54 -8.46 3.18
N PRO A 12 -9.81 -8.52 1.87
CA PRO A 12 -9.19 -7.62 0.91
C PRO A 12 -9.80 -6.22 1.00
N PHE A 13 -8.95 -5.20 0.87
CA PHE A 13 -9.35 -3.80 0.72
C PHE A 13 -8.34 -3.01 -0.12
N PHE A 14 -8.78 -1.89 -0.69
CA PHE A 14 -7.96 -1.10 -1.61
C PHE A 14 -7.36 0.13 -0.94
N VAL A 15 -6.05 0.27 -1.03
CA VAL A 15 -5.31 1.44 -0.55
C VAL A 15 -4.81 2.26 -1.72
N ASN A 16 -5.08 3.57 -1.71
CA ASN A 16 -4.43 4.49 -2.63
C ASN A 16 -3.01 4.77 -2.14
N MET A 17 -2.04 4.08 -2.74
CA MET A 17 -0.62 4.21 -2.43
C MET A 17 -0.06 5.59 -2.77
N SER A 18 -0.77 6.42 -3.54
CA SER A 18 -0.38 7.83 -3.74
C SER A 18 -0.58 8.69 -2.49
N ASN A 19 -1.37 8.22 -1.53
CA ASN A 19 -1.61 8.91 -0.26
C ASN A 19 -0.74 8.36 0.88
N VAL A 20 -0.04 7.24 0.66
CA VAL A 20 0.87 6.64 1.66
C VAL A 20 2.18 7.41 1.66
N VAL A 21 2.60 7.88 2.83
CA VAL A 21 3.84 8.65 3.02
C VAL A 21 4.96 7.84 3.67
N ASP A 22 4.63 6.80 4.41
CA ASP A 22 5.58 5.87 5.03
C ASP A 22 4.91 4.50 5.25
N PHE A 23 5.69 3.44 5.34
CA PHE A 23 5.22 2.15 5.83
C PHE A 23 6.32 1.33 6.53
N ARG A 24 5.94 0.61 7.58
CA ARG A 24 6.86 -0.16 8.42
C ARG A 24 6.35 -1.55 8.73
N TRP A 25 7.19 -2.55 8.52
CA TRP A 25 6.96 -3.94 8.92
C TRP A 25 7.25 -4.15 10.40
N TYR A 26 6.33 -4.80 11.09
CA TYR A 26 6.44 -5.21 12.48
C TYR A 26 6.55 -6.73 12.53
N GLU A 27 7.79 -7.23 12.51
CA GLU A 27 8.07 -8.67 12.32
C GLU A 27 7.47 -9.56 13.40
N ARG A 28 7.46 -9.09 14.65
CA ARG A 28 6.88 -9.83 15.77
C ARG A 28 5.35 -9.92 15.66
N GLU A 29 4.72 -8.88 15.14
CA GLU A 29 3.27 -8.76 15.07
C GLU A 29 2.70 -9.26 13.74
N GLY A 30 3.54 -9.45 12.72
CA GLY A 30 3.12 -10.00 11.43
C GLY A 30 2.28 -9.04 10.59
N TYR A 31 2.45 -7.72 10.75
CA TYR A 31 1.75 -6.72 9.94
C TYR A 31 2.65 -5.56 9.51
N THR A 32 2.26 -4.88 8.43
CA THR A 32 2.80 -3.57 8.04
C THR A 32 1.83 -2.46 8.46
N CYS A 33 2.34 -1.41 9.09
CA CYS A 33 1.60 -0.16 9.27
C CYS A 33 1.90 0.77 8.09
N LEU A 34 0.86 1.21 7.38
CA LEU A 34 0.91 2.27 6.38
C LEU A 34 0.49 3.58 7.04
N LEU A 35 1.24 4.65 6.79
CA LEU A 35 0.90 6.00 7.20
C LEU A 35 0.36 6.75 5.99
N THR A 36 -0.91 7.17 6.04
CA THR A 36 -1.58 7.84 4.92
C THR A 36 -1.95 9.28 5.26
N THR A 37 -1.89 10.12 4.24
CA THR A 37 -2.50 11.45 4.26
C THR A 37 -3.97 11.33 3.86
N ALA A 38 -4.85 12.06 4.55
CA ALA A 38 -6.25 12.22 4.14
C ALA A 38 -6.46 13.68 3.75
N PRO A 39 -6.94 13.99 2.53
CA PRO A 39 -7.12 15.38 2.09
C PRO A 39 -8.08 16.21 2.97
N VAL A 40 -8.98 15.55 3.69
CA VAL A 40 -10.06 16.19 4.47
C VAL A 40 -9.74 16.28 5.96
N ALA A 41 -8.78 15.49 6.45
CA ALA A 41 -8.37 15.50 7.84
C ALA A 41 -6.91 15.95 7.90
N GLU A 42 -6.63 17.03 8.63
CA GLU A 42 -5.27 17.53 8.90
C GLU A 42 -4.38 16.52 9.69
N LYS A 43 -4.76 15.24 9.73
CA LYS A 43 -4.14 14.18 10.51
C LYS A 43 -3.76 13.01 9.61
N LEU A 44 -2.61 12.42 9.93
CA LEU A 44 -2.15 11.18 9.33
C LEU A 44 -3.00 10.02 9.85
N HIS A 45 -3.43 9.14 8.95
CA HIS A 45 -4.15 7.92 9.28
C HIS A 45 -3.21 6.71 9.23
N ARG A 46 -3.45 5.74 10.12
CA ARG A 46 -2.71 4.48 10.13
C ARG A 46 -3.60 3.37 9.63
N VAL A 47 -3.07 2.58 8.70
CA VAL A 47 -3.72 1.40 8.14
C VAL A 47 -2.81 0.21 8.41
N TYR A 48 -3.37 -0.90 8.87
CA TYR A 48 -2.62 -2.10 9.19
C TYR A 48 -2.95 -3.20 8.19
N VAL A 49 -1.92 -3.82 7.61
CA VAL A 49 -2.05 -4.84 6.56
C VAL A 49 -1.16 -6.05 6.83
N ARG A 50 -1.53 -7.22 6.33
CA ARG A 50 -0.75 -8.47 6.51
C ARG A 50 0.44 -8.58 5.56
N GLU A 51 0.42 -7.89 4.43
CA GLU A 51 1.55 -7.89 3.51
C GLU A 51 2.78 -7.28 4.18
N SER A 52 3.91 -7.97 4.07
CA SER A 52 5.20 -7.44 4.50
C SER A 52 5.64 -6.25 3.64
N ALA A 53 6.56 -5.43 4.18
CA ALA A 53 7.16 -4.33 3.44
C ALA A 53 7.77 -4.78 2.09
N THR A 54 8.37 -5.98 2.04
CA THR A 54 8.91 -6.55 0.81
C THR A 54 7.82 -6.89 -0.21
N GLN A 55 6.72 -7.50 0.23
CA GLN A 55 5.58 -7.81 -0.64
C GLN A 55 4.95 -6.53 -1.21
N ILE A 56 4.70 -5.53 -0.35
CA ILE A 56 4.15 -4.23 -0.78
C ILE A 56 5.07 -3.58 -1.82
N MET A 57 6.39 -3.58 -1.59
CA MET A 57 7.34 -3.02 -2.56
C MET A 57 7.36 -3.79 -3.89
N GLN A 58 7.20 -5.11 -3.88
CA GLN A 58 7.07 -5.90 -5.11
C GLN A 58 5.79 -5.52 -5.86
N MET A 59 4.66 -5.39 -5.17
CA MET A 59 3.37 -5.00 -5.77
C MET A 59 3.44 -3.59 -6.38
N ILE A 60 4.08 -2.64 -5.70
CA ILE A 60 4.35 -1.30 -6.22
C ILE A 60 5.12 -1.37 -7.54
N ARG A 61 6.23 -2.13 -7.57
CA ARG A 61 7.07 -2.26 -8.78
C ARG A 61 6.32 -2.88 -9.94
N GLN A 62 5.52 -3.91 -9.68
CA GLN A 62 4.69 -4.56 -10.70
C GLN A 62 3.65 -3.61 -11.29
N GLU A 63 2.96 -2.83 -10.45
CA GLU A 63 1.99 -1.84 -10.92
C GLU A 63 2.66 -0.70 -11.71
N GLN A 64 3.82 -0.21 -11.26
CA GLN A 64 4.61 0.78 -12.01
C GLN A 64 5.02 0.26 -13.40
N GLN A 65 5.47 -0.99 -13.49
CA GLN A 65 5.80 -1.64 -14.76
C GLN A 65 4.57 -1.76 -15.67
N ARG A 66 3.42 -2.15 -15.12
CA ARG A 66 2.15 -2.20 -15.88
C ARG A 66 1.75 -0.82 -16.41
N GLN A 67 1.91 0.23 -15.62
CA GLN A 67 1.59 1.60 -16.05
C GLN A 67 2.57 2.11 -17.12
N ALA A 68 3.87 1.84 -16.97
CA ALA A 68 4.87 2.20 -17.97
C ALA A 68 4.62 1.48 -19.31
N GLY A 69 4.29 0.19 -19.29
CA GLY A 69 3.94 -0.56 -20.49
C GLY A 69 2.68 -0.03 -21.20
N ARG A 70 1.70 0.51 -20.47
CA ARG A 70 0.53 1.18 -21.05
C ARG A 70 0.86 2.49 -21.74
N LEU A 71 1.83 3.25 -21.24
CA LEU A 71 2.25 4.53 -21.84
C LEU A 71 3.07 4.36 -23.12
N VAL A 72 3.75 3.23 -23.30
CA VAL A 72 4.55 2.94 -24.49
C VAL A 72 3.71 2.35 -25.64
N GLY A 73 2.52 1.81 -25.31
CA GLY A 73 1.59 1.22 -26.29
C GLY A 73 0.39 2.10 -26.68
N ALA A 74 0.37 3.37 -26.26
CA ALA A 74 -0.67 4.36 -26.56
C ALA A 74 -0.10 5.48 -27.45
#